data_AF-A0A9D7NPZ2-F1
#
_entry.id   AF-A0A9D7NPZ2-F1
#
_cell.length_a   1.000
_cell.length_b   1.000
_cell.length_c   1.000
_cell.angle_alpha   90.00
_cell.angle_beta   90.00
_cell.angle_gamma   90.00
#
_symmetry.space_group_name_H-M   'P 1'
#
loop_
_entity.id
_entity.type
_entity.pdbx_description
1 polymer ?
#
loop_
_entity_poly.entity_id
_entity_poly.type
_entity_poly.pdbx_seq_one_letter_code
_entity_poly.pdbx_strand_id
1 'polypeptide(L)'
;MEHKRIRGGTFEEKFWKHVNKSGSKILDTPCWEWSQPRSFGGYGIFSVNGKAKSAHRISWRMANGDPGKFHVLHKCDNKICIRPEHLFLGTDWDNVRDRVAKGRTAQGETHYRAKLTNAQIMSMRAMAKGGATQRKLAAKFDVTQSYVSRVIRGVRRKDILNQSGEES
;
A
#
# COMPACT_ATOMS: atom_id res chain seq x y z
N MET A 1 -11.13 31.17 -14.35
CA MET A 1 -10.74 29.80 -14.74
C MET A 1 -11.40 29.53 -16.08
N GLU A 2 -10.63 29.22 -17.12
CA GLU A 2 -11.12 29.15 -18.50
C GLU A 2 -11.81 27.80 -18.75
N HIS A 3 -13.14 27.79 -18.77
CA HIS A 3 -13.94 26.61 -19.09
C HIS A 3 -13.84 26.33 -20.61
N LYS A 4 -12.75 25.70 -21.07
CA LYS A 4 -12.62 25.28 -22.47
C LYS A 4 -13.66 24.21 -22.80
N ARG A 5 -14.63 24.56 -23.63
CA ARG A 5 -15.61 23.63 -24.23
C ARG A 5 -14.88 22.65 -25.15
N ILE A 6 -14.94 21.35 -24.82
CA ILE A 6 -14.51 20.23 -25.68
C ILE A 6 -15.79 19.52 -26.12
N ARG A 7 -15.99 19.21 -27.42
CA ARG A 7 -17.22 18.58 -27.98
C ARG A 7 -17.88 17.58 -27.01
N GLY A 8 -19.15 17.79 -26.65
CA GLY A 8 -19.94 16.88 -25.81
C GLY A 8 -19.94 17.13 -24.29
N GLY A 9 -19.79 18.38 -23.83
CA GLY A 9 -19.88 18.78 -22.42
C GLY A 9 -18.58 19.38 -21.86
N THR A 10 -18.68 20.04 -20.71
CA THR A 10 -17.53 20.54 -19.95
C THR A 10 -16.64 19.39 -19.49
N PHE A 11 -15.37 19.70 -19.22
CA PHE A 11 -14.42 18.76 -18.65
C PHE A 11 -14.92 18.13 -17.35
N GLU A 12 -15.56 18.94 -16.50
CA GLU A 12 -16.12 18.54 -15.20
C GLU A 12 -17.27 17.55 -15.37
N GLU A 13 -18.23 17.84 -16.26
CA GLU A 13 -19.35 16.94 -16.53
C GLU A 13 -18.87 15.56 -17.01
N LYS A 14 -17.90 15.54 -17.93
CA LYS A 14 -17.31 14.29 -18.42
C LYS A 14 -16.61 13.51 -17.33
N PHE A 15 -15.87 14.20 -16.46
CA PHE A 15 -15.19 13.57 -15.34
C PHE A 15 -16.18 12.93 -14.37
N TRP A 16 -17.19 13.68 -13.92
CA TRP A 16 -18.15 13.22 -12.91
C TRP A 16 -19.15 12.17 -13.43
N LYS A 17 -19.37 12.07 -14.75
CA LYS A 17 -20.18 11.01 -15.37
C LYS A 17 -19.63 9.60 -15.09
N HIS A 18 -18.34 9.48 -14.79
CA HIS A 18 -17.63 8.22 -14.62
C HIS A 18 -17.47 7.79 -13.15
N VAL A 19 -18.35 8.28 -12.28
CA VAL A 19 -18.18 8.18 -10.83
C VAL A 19 -19.40 7.55 -10.20
N ASN A 20 -19.23 6.39 -9.58
CA ASN A 20 -20.24 5.80 -8.72
C ASN A 20 -20.14 6.44 -7.32
N LYS A 21 -21.10 7.30 -6.96
CA LYS A 21 -21.12 7.98 -5.65
C LYS A 21 -21.63 7.12 -4.49
N SER A 22 -22.12 5.92 -4.79
CA SER A 22 -22.63 4.93 -3.83
C SER A 22 -21.70 3.72 -3.73
N GLY A 23 -20.38 3.97 -3.77
CA GLY A 23 -19.36 2.92 -3.66
C GLY A 23 -19.18 2.41 -2.23
N SER A 24 -18.04 1.76 -1.98
CA SER A 24 -17.72 1.12 -0.70
C SER A 24 -17.78 2.10 0.48
N LYS A 25 -18.45 1.70 1.58
CA LYS A 25 -18.53 2.48 2.82
C LYS A 25 -17.40 2.09 3.78
N ILE A 26 -16.18 2.59 3.50
CA ILE A 26 -14.97 2.29 4.30
C ILE A 26 -14.81 3.29 5.46
N LEU A 27 -15.23 4.54 5.25
CA LEU A 27 -15.35 5.55 6.31
C LEU A 27 -16.85 5.77 6.61
N ASP A 28 -17.17 6.76 7.43
CA ASP A 28 -18.57 7.12 7.78
C ASP A 28 -19.44 7.47 6.57
N THR A 29 -18.80 7.74 5.43
CA THR A 29 -19.41 8.15 4.17
C THR A 29 -18.95 7.24 3.03
N PRO A 30 -19.80 6.98 2.01
CA PRO A 30 -19.44 6.11 0.90
C PRO A 30 -18.31 6.69 0.07
N CYS A 31 -17.46 5.82 -0.48
CA CYS A 31 -16.48 6.21 -1.49
C CYS A 31 -17.18 6.63 -2.78
N TRP A 32 -16.59 7.61 -3.47
CA TRP A 32 -16.95 7.93 -4.84
C TRP A 32 -15.99 7.20 -5.78
N GLU A 33 -16.42 6.07 -6.32
CA GLU A 33 -15.56 5.14 -7.02
C GLU A 33 -15.49 5.43 -8.52
N TRP A 34 -14.27 5.50 -9.03
CA TRP A 34 -13.97 5.66 -10.44
C TRP A 34 -14.31 4.39 -11.24
N SER A 35 -15.18 4.51 -12.25
CA SER A 35 -15.67 3.39 -13.07
C SER A 35 -14.91 3.18 -14.39
N GLN A 36 -13.86 3.97 -14.64
CA GLN A 36 -13.08 3.98 -15.89
C GLN A 36 -11.72 3.29 -15.71
N PRO A 37 -10.87 3.22 -16.77
CA PRO A 37 -9.59 2.54 -16.70
C PRO A 37 -8.73 2.97 -15.51
N ARG A 38 -7.89 2.02 -15.09
CA ARG A 38 -6.99 2.14 -13.96
C ARG A 38 -5.56 2.03 -14.48
N SER A 39 -4.65 2.73 -13.83
CA SER A 39 -3.21 2.50 -13.98
C SER A 39 -2.84 1.10 -13.48
N PHE A 40 -1.65 0.62 -13.86
CA PHE A 40 -1.08 -0.62 -13.31
C PHE A 40 -1.04 -0.63 -11.77
N GLY A 41 -0.83 0.54 -11.15
CA GLY A 41 -0.86 0.69 -9.69
C GLY A 41 -2.26 0.61 -9.04
N GLY A 42 -3.32 0.48 -9.84
CA GLY A 42 -4.71 0.37 -9.41
C GLY A 42 -5.45 1.71 -9.23
N TYR A 43 -4.81 2.84 -9.51
CA TYR A 43 -5.44 4.16 -9.41
C TYR A 43 -6.29 4.47 -10.63
N GLY A 44 -7.46 5.07 -10.43
CA GLY A 44 -8.27 5.60 -11.52
C GLY A 44 -7.50 6.63 -12.37
N ILE A 45 -7.63 6.53 -13.69
CA ILE A 45 -7.01 7.46 -14.64
C ILE A 45 -8.06 8.12 -15.55
N PHE A 46 -7.80 9.37 -15.90
CA PHE A 46 -8.60 10.15 -16.85
C PHE A 46 -7.68 10.82 -17.87
N SER A 47 -8.02 10.75 -19.15
CA SER A 47 -7.22 11.36 -20.23
C SER A 47 -7.51 12.84 -20.36
N VAL A 48 -6.47 13.67 -20.27
CA VAL A 48 -6.56 15.13 -20.45
C VAL A 48 -5.56 15.51 -21.53
N ASN A 49 -6.05 16.01 -22.68
CA ASN A 49 -5.23 16.37 -23.85
C ASN A 49 -4.27 15.23 -24.26
N GLY A 50 -4.78 14.00 -24.31
CA GLY A 50 -4.00 12.81 -24.68
C GLY A 50 -3.06 12.28 -23.59
N LYS A 51 -3.02 12.91 -22.40
CA LYS A 51 -2.16 12.48 -21.29
C LYS A 51 -3.00 11.87 -20.17
N ALA A 52 -2.68 10.66 -19.76
CA ALA A 52 -3.29 10.03 -18.59
C ALA A 52 -2.92 10.81 -17.32
N LYS A 53 -3.94 11.22 -16.56
CA LYS A 53 -3.81 11.91 -15.27
C LYS A 53 -4.57 11.13 -14.21
N SER A 54 -4.08 11.18 -12.97
CA SER A 54 -4.73 10.47 -11.89
C SER A 54 -6.06 11.12 -11.52
N ALA A 55 -7.13 10.31 -11.45
CA ALA A 55 -8.48 10.80 -11.22
C ALA A 55 -8.64 11.44 -9.84
N HIS A 56 -8.06 10.85 -8.78
CA HIS A 56 -8.14 11.44 -7.43
C HIS A 56 -7.45 12.81 -7.36
N ARG A 57 -6.36 13.03 -8.10
CA ARG A 57 -5.66 14.33 -8.15
C ARG A 57 -6.45 15.36 -8.96
N ILE A 58 -7.18 14.94 -9.99
CA ILE A 58 -8.13 15.80 -10.71
C ILE A 58 -9.26 16.23 -9.78
N SER A 59 -9.88 15.28 -9.07
CA SER A 59 -10.94 15.55 -8.11
C SER A 59 -10.49 16.53 -7.01
N TRP A 60 -9.29 16.31 -6.45
CA TRP A 60 -8.69 17.25 -5.50
C TRP A 60 -8.57 18.65 -6.10
N ARG A 61 -8.04 18.77 -7.32
CA ARG A 61 -7.83 20.08 -7.96
C ARG A 61 -9.14 20.82 -8.21
N MET A 62 -10.21 20.11 -8.56
CA MET A 62 -11.54 20.72 -8.73
C MET A 62 -12.10 21.26 -7.41
N ALA A 63 -11.91 20.54 -6.31
CA ALA A 63 -12.48 20.90 -5.01
C ALA A 63 -11.63 21.90 -4.22
N ASN A 64 -10.29 21.80 -4.30
CA ASN A 64 -9.36 22.49 -3.41
C ASN A 64 -8.29 23.32 -4.14
N GLY A 65 -8.22 23.26 -5.48
CA GLY A 65 -7.17 23.91 -6.25
C GLY A 65 -5.86 23.11 -6.35
N ASP A 66 -4.79 23.75 -6.82
CA ASP A 66 -3.55 23.06 -7.16
C ASP A 66 -2.84 22.46 -5.92
N PRO A 67 -2.61 21.13 -5.86
CA PRO A 67 -1.90 20.52 -4.71
C PRO A 67 -0.40 20.85 -4.69
N GLY A 68 0.13 21.57 -5.69
CA GLY A 68 1.54 21.90 -5.79
C GLY A 68 2.42 20.65 -5.78
N LYS A 69 3.42 20.64 -4.87
CA LYS A 69 4.38 19.54 -4.70
C LYS A 69 3.88 18.40 -3.80
N PHE A 70 2.70 18.52 -3.20
CA PHE A 70 2.19 17.51 -2.28
C PHE A 70 1.53 16.35 -3.03
N HIS A 71 1.59 15.17 -2.41
CA HIS A 71 0.80 14.01 -2.84
C HIS A 71 -0.64 14.16 -2.38
N VAL A 72 -1.57 13.66 -3.19
CA VAL A 72 -2.98 13.55 -2.80
C VAL A 72 -3.21 12.10 -2.37
N LEU A 73 -3.39 11.90 -1.07
CA LEU A 73 -3.48 10.59 -0.42
C LEU A 73 -4.91 10.26 0.00
N HIS A 74 -5.20 8.97 0.17
CA HIS A 74 -6.53 8.46 0.54
C HIS A 74 -6.62 8.14 2.03
N LYS A 75 -7.62 8.71 2.71
CA LYS A 75 -8.01 8.33 4.08
C LYS A 75 -8.66 6.95 4.11
N CYS A 76 -9.47 6.65 3.11
CA CYS A 76 -10.23 5.40 2.99
C CYS A 76 -9.45 4.25 2.34
N ASP A 77 -8.20 4.48 1.92
CA ASP A 77 -7.33 3.47 1.34
C ASP A 77 -7.82 2.78 0.04
N ASN A 78 -8.93 3.27 -0.52
CA ASN A 78 -9.50 2.82 -1.77
C ASN A 78 -8.89 3.63 -2.93
N LYS A 79 -7.99 3.00 -3.70
CA LYS A 79 -7.24 3.64 -4.80
C LYS A 79 -8.10 4.24 -5.92
N ILE A 80 -9.34 3.77 -6.06
CA ILE A 80 -10.31 4.29 -7.03
C ILE A 80 -11.30 5.28 -6.42
N CYS A 81 -11.24 5.53 -5.11
CA CYS A 81 -12.02 6.59 -4.50
C CYS A 81 -11.48 7.95 -4.97
N ILE A 82 -12.40 8.83 -5.34
CA ILE A 82 -12.11 10.20 -5.76
C ILE A 82 -12.96 11.22 -4.97
N ARG A 83 -13.56 10.82 -3.85
CA ARG A 83 -14.36 11.71 -3.00
C ARG A 83 -13.43 12.74 -2.34
N PRO A 84 -13.56 14.06 -2.59
CA PRO A 84 -12.62 15.05 -2.06
C PRO A 84 -12.41 14.99 -0.55
N GLU A 85 -13.45 14.70 0.22
CA GLU A 85 -13.40 14.61 1.68
C GLU A 85 -12.59 13.40 2.18
N HIS A 86 -12.45 12.36 1.34
CA HIS A 86 -11.62 11.18 1.59
C HIS A 86 -10.16 11.38 1.17
N LEU A 87 -9.83 12.52 0.60
CA LEU A 87 -8.47 12.86 0.17
C LEU A 87 -7.80 13.82 1.16
N PHE A 88 -6.48 13.84 1.18
CA PHE A 88 -5.68 14.80 1.94
C PHE A 88 -4.30 15.01 1.29
N LEU A 89 -3.63 16.12 1.61
CA LEU A 89 -2.25 16.36 1.17
C LEU A 89 -1.25 15.71 2.12
N GLY A 90 -0.23 15.08 1.55
CA GLY A 90 0.89 14.54 2.30
C GLY A 90 2.22 14.78 1.59
N THR A 91 3.30 14.73 2.36
CA THR A 91 4.67 14.70 1.85
C THR A 91 5.08 13.27 1.47
N ASP A 92 6.25 13.12 0.83
CA ASP A 92 6.85 11.81 0.60
C ASP A 92 7.02 11.02 1.91
N TRP A 93 7.43 11.71 2.98
CA TRP A 93 7.60 11.12 4.31
C TRP A 93 6.28 10.66 4.91
N ASP A 94 5.20 11.44 4.73
CA ASP A 94 3.86 11.06 5.20
C ASP A 94 3.35 9.81 4.47
N ASN A 95 3.54 9.75 3.15
CA ASN A 95 3.15 8.60 2.34
C ASN A 95 3.93 7.33 2.73
N VAL A 96 5.24 7.45 3.00
CA VAL A 96 6.06 6.32 3.48
C VAL A 96 5.62 5.89 4.87
N ARG A 97 5.40 6.84 5.80
CA ARG A 97 4.95 6.55 7.16
C ARG A 97 3.59 5.86 7.16
N ASP A 98 2.65 6.34 6.37
CA ASP A 98 1.31 5.75 6.20
C ASP A 98 1.39 4.31 5.66
N ARG A 99 2.21 4.09 4.61
CA ARG A 99 2.45 2.74 4.06
C ARG A 99 3.03 1.78 5.09
N VAL A 100 3.95 2.25 5.94
CA VAL A 100 4.56 1.44 7.01
C VAL A 100 3.53 1.17 8.11
N ALA A 101 2.80 2.18 8.57
CA ALA A 101 1.78 2.04 9.62
C ALA A 101 0.67 1.06 9.21
N LYS A 102 0.30 1.04 7.93
CA LYS A 102 -0.71 0.12 7.36
C LYS A 102 -0.18 -1.28 7.03
N GLY A 103 1.07 -1.59 7.35
CA GLY A 103 1.66 -2.92 7.09
C GLY A 103 1.79 -3.27 5.60
N ARG A 104 1.72 -2.29 4.69
CA ARG A 104 1.76 -2.50 3.23
C ARG A 104 3.16 -2.64 2.66
N THR A 105 4.17 -2.66 3.52
CA THR A 105 5.55 -2.90 3.11
C THR A 105 5.77 -4.41 3.12
N ALA A 106 6.14 -4.98 1.97
CA ALA A 106 6.48 -6.40 1.89
C ALA A 106 7.62 -6.72 2.88
N GLN A 107 7.39 -7.69 3.75
CA GLN A 107 8.32 -8.11 4.80
C GLN A 107 8.39 -9.63 4.87
N GLY A 108 9.47 -10.13 5.47
CA GLY A 108 9.66 -11.57 5.67
C GLY A 108 9.60 -12.32 4.34
N GLU A 109 8.74 -13.34 4.26
CA GLU A 109 8.56 -14.17 3.07
C GLU A 109 7.85 -13.47 1.90
N THR A 110 7.08 -12.41 2.15
CA THR A 110 6.37 -11.67 1.10
C THR A 110 7.29 -10.75 0.28
N HIS A 111 8.53 -10.56 0.74
CA HIS A 111 9.50 -9.74 0.04
C HIS A 111 10.08 -10.51 -1.16
N TYR A 112 10.16 -9.88 -2.34
CA TYR A 112 10.61 -10.55 -3.57
C TYR A 112 12.05 -11.14 -3.52
N ARG A 113 12.89 -10.66 -2.59
CA ARG A 113 14.24 -11.20 -2.31
C ARG A 113 14.31 -12.06 -1.05
N ALA A 114 13.17 -12.52 -0.53
CA ALA A 114 13.14 -13.36 0.64
C ALA A 114 13.89 -14.67 0.36
N LYS A 115 14.96 -14.92 1.12
CA LYS A 115 15.72 -16.18 1.03
C LYS A 115 15.06 -17.33 1.80
N LEU A 116 14.29 -17.01 2.84
CA LEU A 116 13.74 -17.99 3.77
C LEU A 116 12.25 -17.75 4.01
N THR A 117 11.46 -18.82 3.90
CA THR A 117 10.02 -18.84 4.22
C THR A 117 9.77 -18.69 5.72
N ASN A 118 8.53 -18.36 6.11
CA ASN A 118 8.14 -18.33 7.52
C ASN A 118 8.38 -19.69 8.19
N ALA A 119 8.03 -20.79 7.53
CA ALA A 119 8.23 -22.16 8.03
C ALA A 119 9.72 -22.49 8.26
N GLN A 120 10.60 -22.06 7.36
CA GLN A 120 12.06 -22.26 7.55
C GLN A 120 12.60 -21.48 8.74
N ILE A 121 12.10 -20.26 8.98
CA ILE A 121 12.45 -19.48 10.18
C ILE A 121 11.94 -20.14 11.46
N MET A 122 10.72 -20.66 11.46
CA MET A 122 10.18 -21.41 12.59
C MET A 122 11.00 -22.67 12.87
N SER A 123 11.35 -23.44 11.83
CA SER A 123 12.22 -24.60 11.95
C SER A 123 13.60 -24.24 12.50
N MET A 124 14.21 -23.15 12.02
CA MET A 124 15.49 -22.64 12.52
C MET A 124 15.42 -22.34 14.03
N ARG A 125 14.35 -21.68 14.49
CA ARG A 125 14.15 -21.37 15.92
C ARG A 125 13.91 -22.62 16.75
N ALA A 126 13.08 -23.54 16.28
CA ALA A 126 12.81 -24.81 16.97
C ALA A 126 14.10 -25.65 17.11
N MET A 127 14.90 -25.75 16.05
CA MET A 127 16.19 -26.44 16.10
C MET A 127 17.19 -25.77 17.03
N ALA A 128 17.24 -24.44 17.06
CA ALA A 128 18.08 -23.70 18.01
C ALA A 128 17.66 -23.98 19.46
N LYS A 129 16.34 -24.00 19.74
CA LYS A 129 15.79 -24.36 21.06
C LYS A 129 16.12 -25.82 21.43
N GLY A 130 16.15 -26.72 20.46
CA GLY A 130 16.60 -28.10 20.60
C GLY A 130 18.13 -28.30 20.68
N GLY A 131 18.91 -27.22 20.85
CA GLY A 131 20.36 -27.29 21.07
C GLY A 131 21.23 -27.28 19.81
N ALA A 132 20.66 -27.09 18.62
CA ALA A 132 21.47 -26.97 17.41
C ALA A 132 22.35 -25.71 17.45
N THR A 133 23.64 -25.87 17.11
CA THR A 133 24.56 -24.73 17.04
C THR A 133 24.21 -23.80 15.88
N GLN A 134 24.41 -22.49 16.07
CA GLN A 134 24.10 -21.49 15.05
C GLN A 134 24.90 -21.71 13.74
N ARG A 135 26.10 -22.28 13.83
CA ARG A 135 26.92 -22.67 12.66
C ARG A 135 26.27 -23.80 11.85
N LYS A 136 25.72 -24.81 12.53
CA LYS A 136 24.98 -25.90 11.87
C LYS A 136 23.73 -25.39 11.18
N LEU A 137 22.99 -24.49 11.83
CA LEU A 137 21.81 -23.85 11.26
C LEU A 137 22.16 -22.97 10.05
N ALA A 138 23.24 -22.20 10.14
CA ALA A 138 23.72 -21.36 9.04
C ALA A 138 23.97 -22.18 7.77
N ALA A 139 24.70 -23.29 7.90
CA ALA A 139 24.94 -24.21 6.79
C ALA A 139 23.65 -24.85 6.27
N LYS A 140 22.75 -25.29 7.16
CA LYS A 140 21.49 -25.95 6.77
C LYS A 140 20.55 -25.04 5.98
N PHE A 141 20.51 -23.75 6.31
CA PHE A 141 19.58 -22.78 5.71
C PHE A 141 20.24 -21.85 4.69
N ASP A 142 21.49 -22.10 4.29
CA ASP A 142 22.28 -21.26 3.37
C ASP A 142 22.25 -19.77 3.76
N VAL A 143 22.54 -19.49 5.04
CA VAL A 143 22.61 -18.14 5.58
C VAL A 143 23.84 -17.97 6.45
N THR A 144 24.21 -16.73 6.74
CA THR A 144 25.32 -16.45 7.63
C THR A 144 24.95 -16.77 9.08
N GLN A 145 25.93 -17.20 9.88
CA GLN A 145 25.72 -17.42 11.32
C GLN A 145 25.23 -16.14 12.03
N SER A 146 25.71 -14.96 11.60
CA SER A 146 25.24 -13.67 12.11
C SER A 146 23.76 -13.39 11.76
N TYR A 147 23.24 -13.94 10.66
CA TYR A 147 21.81 -13.87 10.35
C TYR A 147 21.01 -14.78 11.30
N VAL A 148 21.47 -16.01 11.51
CA VAL A 148 20.86 -16.97 12.46
C VAL A 148 20.79 -16.38 13.86
N SER A 149 21.90 -15.82 14.37
CA SER A 149 21.95 -15.15 15.67
C SER A 149 20.88 -14.06 15.80
N ARG A 150 20.71 -13.24 14.77
CA ARG A 150 19.72 -12.16 14.75
C ARG A 150 18.27 -12.66 14.71
N VAL A 151 18.00 -13.77 14.02
CA VAL A 151 16.68 -14.41 14.00
C VAL A 151 16.34 -15.03 15.36
N ILE A 152 17.31 -15.71 16.00
CA ILE A 152 17.15 -16.31 17.33
C ILE A 152 16.93 -15.25 18.40
N ARG A 153 17.70 -14.15 18.36
CA ARG A 153 17.55 -13.01 19.26
C ARG A 153 16.28 -12.18 19.04
N GLY A 154 15.46 -12.54 18.05
CA GLY A 154 14.23 -11.79 17.73
C GLY A 154 14.47 -10.38 17.18
N VAL A 155 15.69 -10.03 16.78
CA VAL A 155 15.97 -8.71 16.16
C VAL A 155 15.67 -8.72 14.65
N ARG A 156 15.64 -9.91 14.03
CA ARG A 156 15.17 -10.14 12.65
C ARG A 156 13.97 -11.08 12.67
N ARG A 157 13.11 -10.95 11.64
CA ARG A 157 11.86 -11.71 11.50
C ARG A 157 10.95 -11.59 12.73
N LYS A 158 10.72 -10.34 13.15
CA LYS A 158 9.88 -9.96 14.29
C LYS A 158 8.40 -10.26 14.04
N ASP A 159 8.02 -10.23 12.77
CA ASP A 159 6.72 -10.61 12.23
C ASP A 159 6.26 -12.03 12.60
N ILE A 160 7.17 -12.89 13.06
CA ILE A 160 6.89 -14.32 13.32
C ILE A 160 7.26 -14.71 14.77
N LEU A 161 7.18 -13.78 15.71
CA LEU A 161 7.47 -14.10 17.12
C LEU A 161 6.27 -14.83 17.75
N ASN A 162 6.48 -16.10 18.13
CA ASN A 162 5.58 -16.97 18.90
C ASN A 162 4.13 -17.15 18.37
N GLN A 163 3.92 -18.19 17.54
CA GLN A 163 2.61 -18.87 17.36
C GLN A 163 2.62 -20.21 18.11
N SER A 164 2.99 -20.19 19.38
CA SER A 164 3.01 -21.38 20.25
C SER A 164 2.56 -20.98 21.65
N GLY A 165 1.28 -20.65 21.74
CA GLY A 165 0.62 -20.22 22.95
C GLY A 165 -0.89 -20.27 22.76
N GLU A 166 -1.39 -21.44 22.36
CA GLU A 166 -2.82 -21.81 22.42
C GLU A 166 -2.90 -23.34 22.27
N GLU A 167 -2.55 -24.03 23.34
CA GLU A 167 -3.16 -25.32 23.68
C GLU A 167 -3.52 -25.22 25.18
N SER A 168 -4.80 -25.10 25.45
CA SER A 168 -5.45 -25.35 26.75
C SER A 168 -6.73 -26.11 26.45
#